data_AF-A0A7W7H373-F1
#
_entry.id   AF-A0A7W7H373-F1
#
_cell.length_a   1.000
_cell.length_b   1.000
_cell.length_c   1.000
_cell.angle_alpha   90.00
_cell.angle_beta   90.00
_cell.angle_gamma   90.00
#
_symmetry.space_group_name_H-M   'P 1'
#
loop_
_entity.id
_entity.type
_entity.pdbx_description
1 polymer ?
#
loop_
_entity_poly.entity_id
_entity_poly.type
_entity_poly.pdbx_seq_one_letter_code
_entity_poly.pdbx_strand_id
1 'polypeptide(L)'
;MADAVARRQAELQARVGERLAPGETYRAALWVARPSGLPLISKIAGGVPGPLTGSPPGPGSGLAAELYQRLPEYTSAAALALTDARLLLLLLAETARPRPRRLFSRAEPDVLPALTLAWECPRAAVDAAAASDPEGRLALRFTDGSTVSLVAPAVLAIPFAEAAKL
;
A
#
# COMPACT_ATOMS: atom_id res chain seq x y z
N MET A 1 -17.60 -11.14 2.43
CA MET A 1 -16.85 -9.88 2.26
C MET A 1 -15.47 -9.98 2.90
N ALA A 2 -15.35 -10.48 4.15
CA ALA A 2 -14.07 -10.77 4.80
C ALA A 2 -13.18 -11.75 4.01
N ASP A 3 -13.75 -12.81 3.41
CA ASP A 3 -12.97 -13.79 2.62
C ASP A 3 -12.30 -13.20 1.38
N ALA A 4 -12.92 -12.20 0.74
CA ALA A 4 -12.35 -11.55 -0.43
C ALA A 4 -11.14 -10.68 -0.06
N VAL A 5 -11.20 -10.00 1.09
CA VAL A 5 -10.10 -9.20 1.63
C VAL A 5 -8.94 -10.11 2.04
N ALA A 6 -9.23 -11.20 2.76
CA ALA A 6 -8.24 -12.18 3.17
C ALA A 6 -7.54 -12.85 1.98
N ARG A 7 -8.31 -13.22 0.93
CA ARG A 7 -7.75 -13.79 -0.30
C ARG A 7 -6.85 -12.80 -1.02
N ARG A 8 -7.30 -11.55 -1.22
CA ARG A 8 -6.47 -10.50 -1.84
C ARG A 8 -5.21 -10.19 -1.03
N GLN A 9 -5.30 -10.28 0.29
CA GLN A 9 -4.16 -10.10 1.18
C GLN A 9 -3.15 -11.26 1.09
N ALA A 10 -3.63 -12.50 1.01
CA ALA A 10 -2.78 -13.67 0.81
C ALA A 10 -2.09 -13.65 -0.55
N GLU A 11 -2.81 -13.26 -1.62
CA GLU A 11 -2.21 -13.07 -2.95
C GLU A 11 -1.16 -11.95 -2.95
N LEU A 12 -1.41 -10.84 -2.25
CA LEU A 12 -0.43 -9.77 -2.09
C LEU A 12 0.83 -10.29 -1.39
N GLN A 13 0.69 -11.03 -0.30
CA GLN A 13 1.83 -11.62 0.41
C GLN A 13 2.64 -12.55 -0.50
N ALA A 14 1.99 -13.40 -1.30
CA ALA A 14 2.66 -14.27 -2.25
C ALA A 14 3.48 -13.46 -3.28
N ARG A 15 2.90 -12.39 -3.83
CA ARG A 15 3.59 -11.50 -4.79
C ARG A 15 4.75 -10.74 -4.19
N VAL A 16 4.65 -10.35 -2.93
CA VAL A 16 5.79 -9.74 -2.21
C VAL A 16 6.88 -10.79 -1.99
N GLY A 17 6.50 -12.03 -1.66
CA GLY A 17 7.42 -13.16 -1.54
C GLY A 17 8.28 -13.39 -2.78
N GLU A 18 7.69 -13.27 -3.98
CA GLU A 18 8.41 -13.33 -5.26
C GLU A 18 9.47 -12.23 -5.45
N ARG A 19 9.42 -11.16 -4.63
CA ARG A 19 10.31 -9.99 -4.71
C ARG A 19 11.36 -9.93 -3.61
N LEU A 20 11.32 -10.85 -2.65
CA LEU A 20 12.30 -10.92 -1.57
C LEU A 20 13.68 -11.27 -2.15
N ALA A 21 14.70 -10.59 -1.65
CA ALA A 21 16.08 -11.00 -1.87
C ALA A 21 16.36 -12.32 -1.12
N PRO A 22 17.37 -13.11 -1.55
CA PRO A 22 17.79 -14.29 -0.80
C PRO A 22 18.13 -13.94 0.66
N GLY A 23 17.47 -14.61 1.61
CA GLY A 23 17.66 -14.38 3.05
C GLY A 23 16.83 -13.23 3.64
N GLU A 24 16.05 -12.51 2.84
CA GLU A 24 15.11 -11.48 3.29
C GLU A 24 13.80 -12.10 3.78
N THR A 25 13.25 -11.58 4.87
CA THR A 25 12.02 -12.10 5.48
C THR A 25 10.87 -11.10 5.33
N TYR A 26 9.74 -11.59 4.81
CA TYR A 26 8.49 -10.84 4.79
C TYR A 26 8.00 -10.50 6.21
N ARG A 27 7.63 -9.23 6.46
CA ARG A 27 7.06 -8.80 7.73
C ARG A 27 5.58 -8.46 7.61
N ALA A 28 5.23 -7.57 6.70
CA ALA A 28 3.85 -7.15 6.49
C ALA A 28 3.68 -6.53 5.09
N ALA A 29 2.45 -6.51 4.57
CA ALA A 29 2.11 -5.75 3.38
C ALA A 29 0.66 -5.30 3.44
N LEU A 30 0.30 -4.23 2.75
CA LEU A 30 -1.07 -3.76 2.64
C LEU A 30 -1.26 -2.85 1.43
N TRP A 31 -2.52 -2.62 1.07
CA TRP A 31 -2.90 -1.68 0.03
C TRP A 31 -2.95 -0.25 0.56
N VAL A 32 -2.19 0.65 -0.07
CA VAL A 32 -2.14 2.08 0.23
C VAL A 32 -2.63 2.93 -0.94
N ALA A 33 -3.11 4.13 -0.65
CA ALA A 33 -3.42 5.16 -1.64
C ALA A 33 -3.16 6.56 -1.07
N ARG A 34 -3.05 7.55 -1.96
CA ARG A 34 -3.11 8.97 -1.56
C ARG A 34 -4.48 9.31 -0.95
N PRO A 35 -4.61 10.41 -0.18
CA PRO A 35 -5.91 10.88 0.35
C PRO A 35 -7.00 11.03 -0.72
N SER A 36 -6.66 11.40 -1.96
CA SER A 36 -7.61 11.46 -3.09
C SER A 36 -8.17 10.09 -3.54
N GLY A 37 -7.55 8.97 -3.13
CA GLY A 37 -7.90 7.59 -3.53
C GLY A 37 -8.92 6.88 -2.64
N LEU A 38 -9.51 7.57 -1.66
CA LEU A 38 -10.50 7.06 -0.70
C LEU A 38 -11.55 6.07 -1.26
N PRO A 39 -12.24 6.35 -2.38
CA PRO A 39 -13.37 5.52 -2.81
C PRO A 39 -12.98 4.09 -3.16
N LEU A 40 -11.68 3.82 -3.36
CA LEU A 40 -11.17 2.52 -3.81
C LEU A 40 -10.64 1.67 -2.66
N ILE A 41 -10.03 2.28 -1.65
CA ILE A 41 -9.70 1.55 -0.42
C ILE A 41 -10.98 1.12 0.29
N SER A 42 -12.06 1.91 0.24
CA SER A 42 -13.37 1.46 0.71
C SER A 42 -13.90 0.23 -0.04
N LYS A 43 -13.61 0.11 -1.34
CA LYS A 43 -13.97 -1.08 -2.14
C LYS A 43 -13.08 -2.29 -1.83
N ILE A 44 -11.80 -2.08 -1.52
CA ILE A 44 -10.84 -3.15 -1.20
C ILE A 44 -11.01 -3.63 0.25
N ALA A 45 -11.30 -2.73 1.19
CA ALA A 45 -11.33 -2.99 2.63
C ALA A 45 -12.75 -3.19 3.19
N GLY A 46 -13.78 -2.77 2.47
CA GLY A 46 -15.17 -2.94 2.88
C GLY A 46 -15.64 -2.04 4.04
N GLY A 47 -15.05 -0.87 4.22
CA GLY A 47 -15.41 0.11 5.25
C GLY A 47 -15.69 1.50 4.70
N VAL A 48 -16.56 2.25 5.39
CA VAL A 48 -16.85 3.67 5.09
C VAL A 48 -15.82 4.54 5.83
N PRO A 49 -14.97 5.30 5.14
CA PRO A 49 -13.93 6.13 5.76
C PRO A 49 -14.52 7.48 6.19
N GLY A 50 -14.03 7.99 7.33
CA GLY A 50 -14.35 9.33 7.82
C GLY A 50 -13.71 10.45 6.98
N PRO A 51 -14.12 11.72 7.20
CA PRO A 51 -13.62 12.86 6.42
C PRO A 51 -12.09 12.99 6.48
N LEU A 52 -11.47 13.18 5.31
CA LEU A 52 -10.02 13.25 5.18
C LEU A 52 -9.48 14.67 5.21
N THR A 53 -8.74 14.99 6.27
CA THR A 53 -7.82 16.13 6.35
C THR A 53 -6.39 15.59 6.46
N GLY A 54 -5.86 15.06 5.37
CA GLY A 54 -4.46 14.67 5.26
C GLY A 54 -3.71 15.71 4.44
N SER A 55 -2.90 16.54 5.09
CA SER A 55 -1.99 17.44 4.37
C SER A 55 -1.00 16.60 3.55
N PRO A 56 -0.73 16.94 2.27
CA PRO A 56 0.39 16.33 1.56
C PRO A 56 1.68 16.56 2.36
N PRO A 57 2.69 15.68 2.23
CA PRO A 57 4.02 16.03 2.72
C PRO A 57 4.37 17.41 2.14
N GLY A 58 4.89 18.32 2.98
CA GLY A 58 5.30 19.64 2.51
C GLY A 58 6.26 19.54 1.32
N PRO A 59 6.53 20.63 0.59
CA PRO A 59 7.36 20.64 -0.63
C PRO A 59 8.84 20.25 -0.43
N GLY A 60 9.20 19.57 0.66
CA GLY A 60 10.55 19.15 0.99
C GLY A 60 11.02 17.95 0.18
N SER A 61 12.31 17.96 -0.16
CA SER A 61 13.10 16.79 -0.51
C SER A 61 13.11 15.79 0.66
N GLY A 62 13.00 14.48 0.38
CA GLY A 62 13.08 13.43 1.40
C GLY A 62 12.33 12.15 1.00
N LEU A 63 12.54 11.08 1.77
CA LEU A 63 11.98 9.76 1.50
C LEU A 63 10.44 9.77 1.49
N ALA A 64 9.82 10.53 2.38
CA ALA A 64 8.36 10.70 2.40
C ALA A 64 7.81 11.33 1.11
N ALA A 65 8.50 12.35 0.59
CA ALA A 65 8.10 13.04 -0.63
C ALA A 65 8.30 12.14 -1.85
N GLU A 66 9.41 11.39 -1.91
CA GLU A 66 9.64 10.41 -2.97
C GLU A 66 8.57 9.31 -2.97
N LEU A 67 8.29 8.69 -1.81
CA LEU A 67 7.23 7.70 -1.69
C LEU A 67 5.89 8.28 -2.16
N TYR A 68 5.55 9.49 -1.70
CA TYR A 68 4.28 10.13 -2.02
C TYR A 68 4.15 10.45 -3.52
N GLN A 69 5.21 10.94 -4.15
CA GLN A 69 5.25 11.22 -5.59
C GLN A 69 5.08 9.96 -6.44
N ARG A 70 5.58 8.82 -5.96
CA ARG A 70 5.49 7.52 -6.65
C ARG A 70 4.13 6.85 -6.50
N LEU A 71 3.31 7.30 -5.55
CA LEU A 71 1.94 6.83 -5.43
C LEU A 71 1.07 7.37 -6.57
N PRO A 72 0.18 6.53 -7.12
CA PRO A 72 -0.74 6.95 -8.17
C PRO A 72 -1.72 8.03 -7.66
N GLU A 73 -2.00 9.02 -8.50
CA GLU A 73 -2.80 10.20 -8.12
C GLU A 73 -4.31 9.92 -8.08
N TYR A 74 -4.78 9.03 -8.96
CA TYR A 74 -6.20 8.74 -9.15
C TYR A 74 -6.46 7.23 -9.26
N THR A 75 -7.46 6.77 -8.51
CA THR A 75 -8.17 5.49 -8.74
C THR A 75 -7.34 4.20 -8.81
N SER A 76 -6.12 4.20 -8.29
CA SER A 76 -5.29 2.99 -8.22
C SER A 76 -4.72 2.83 -6.82
N ALA A 77 -4.80 1.62 -6.28
CA ALA A 77 -4.11 1.27 -5.03
C ALA A 77 -2.69 0.80 -5.38
N ALA A 78 -1.73 1.19 -4.54
CA ALA A 78 -0.39 0.61 -4.54
C ALA A 78 -0.29 -0.38 -3.37
N ALA A 79 0.58 -1.37 -3.48
CA ALA A 79 0.92 -2.21 -2.36
C ALA A 79 2.18 -1.66 -1.67
N LEU A 80 2.09 -1.45 -0.37
CA LEU A 80 3.22 -1.16 0.48
C LEU A 80 3.61 -2.44 1.21
N ALA A 81 4.87 -2.84 1.10
CA ALA A 81 5.40 -4.05 1.70
C ALA A 81 6.62 -3.75 2.57
N LEU A 82 6.64 -4.35 3.75
CA LEU A 82 7.70 -4.25 4.74
C LEU A 82 8.39 -5.61 4.88
N THR A 83 9.70 -5.58 4.81
CA THR A 83 10.58 -6.72 5.09
C THR A 83 11.48 -6.38 6.27
N ASP A 84 12.30 -7.33 6.70
CA ASP A 84 13.36 -7.07 7.67
C ASP A 84 14.46 -6.14 7.15
N ALA A 85 14.65 -6.06 5.83
CA ALA A 85 15.71 -5.24 5.22
C ALA A 85 15.21 -3.94 4.59
N ARG A 86 13.97 -3.88 4.09
CA ARG A 86 13.48 -2.82 3.20
C ARG A 86 11.99 -2.50 3.37
N LEU A 87 11.62 -1.30 2.95
CA LEU A 87 10.25 -0.90 2.65
C LEU A 87 10.13 -0.79 1.13
N LEU A 88 9.14 -1.46 0.55
CA LEU A 88 8.90 -1.53 -0.89
C LEU A 88 7.54 -0.92 -1.23
N LEU A 89 7.50 -0.08 -2.25
CA LEU A 89 6.28 0.36 -2.90
C LEU A 89 6.15 -0.37 -4.24
N LEU A 90 5.08 -1.15 -4.35
CA LEU A 90 4.77 -1.96 -5.50
C LEU A 90 3.51 -1.41 -6.18
N LEU A 91 3.60 -1.11 -7.47
CA LEU A 91 2.45 -0.73 -8.28
C LEU A 91 1.89 -1.96 -8.98
N LEU A 92 0.57 -2.03 -9.09
CA LEU A 92 -0.06 -2.96 -10.03
C LEU A 92 0.41 -2.57 -11.43
N ALA A 93 1.09 -3.48 -12.12
CA ALA A 93 1.35 -3.31 -13.54
C ALA A 93 -0.02 -3.20 -14.21
N GLU A 94 -0.37 -1.99 -14.68
CA GLU A 94 -1.51 -1.87 -15.58
C GLU A 94 -1.24 -2.85 -16.70
N THR A 95 -2.08 -3.87 -16.78
CA THR A 95 -2.01 -4.82 -17.87
C THR A 95 -2.31 -4.02 -19.12
N ALA A 96 -1.24 -3.61 -19.79
CA ALA A 96 -1.25 -2.82 -21.00
C ALA A 96 -1.93 -3.63 -22.09
N ARG A 97 -3.26 -3.60 -22.11
CA ARG A 97 -4.19 -3.73 -23.23
C ARG A 97 -5.60 -3.87 -22.67
N PRO A 98 -6.54 -2.96 -23.00
CA PRO A 98 -7.94 -3.32 -22.97
C PRO A 98 -8.13 -4.45 -23.99
N ARG A 99 -8.24 -5.70 -23.55
CA ARG A 99 -8.78 -6.75 -24.42
C ARG A 99 -10.20 -6.31 -24.81
N PRO A 100 -10.59 -6.41 -26.09
CA PRO A 100 -11.92 -6.00 -26.53
C PRO A 100 -12.97 -6.73 -25.68
N ARG A 101 -13.83 -5.93 -25.06
CA ARG A 101 -14.92 -6.31 -24.16
C ARG A 101 -15.68 -7.52 -24.71
N ARG A 102 -15.63 -8.65 -24.00
CA ARG A 102 -16.76 -9.60 -24.00
C ARG A 102 -17.80 -9.04 -23.02
N LEU A 103 -18.95 -8.63 -23.56
CA LEU A 103 -20.02 -7.88 -22.88
C LEU A 103 -20.77 -8.62 -21.74
N PHE A 104 -20.28 -9.75 -21.23
CA PHE A 104 -21.00 -10.56 -20.23
C PHE A 104 -20.10 -11.28 -19.22
N SER A 105 -19.09 -10.62 -18.63
CA SER A 105 -18.36 -11.23 -17.51
C SER A 105 -18.08 -10.24 -16.39
N ARG A 106 -18.94 -10.30 -15.38
CA ARG A 106 -18.71 -9.85 -13.99
C ARG A 106 -17.75 -10.83 -13.29
N ALA A 107 -16.62 -11.11 -13.93
CA ALA A 107 -15.56 -11.92 -13.33
C ALA A 107 -14.49 -10.93 -12.90
N GLU A 108 -14.47 -10.62 -11.61
CA GLU A 108 -13.30 -10.06 -10.96
C GLU A 108 -12.11 -10.96 -11.37
N PRO A 109 -11.02 -10.43 -11.96
CA PRO A 109 -9.89 -11.27 -12.31
C PRO A 109 -9.40 -11.95 -11.04
N ASP A 110 -9.47 -13.28 -11.02
CA ASP A 110 -9.29 -14.14 -9.84
C ASP A 110 -7.82 -14.22 -9.37
N VAL A 111 -6.94 -13.42 -9.99
CA VAL A 111 -5.50 -13.36 -9.74
C VAL A 111 -5.04 -11.90 -9.80
N LEU A 112 -4.37 -11.43 -8.75
CA LEU A 112 -3.70 -10.12 -8.77
C LEU A 112 -2.72 -10.01 -9.95
N PRO A 113 -2.77 -8.90 -10.73
CA PRO A 113 -1.82 -8.66 -11.80
C PRO A 113 -0.42 -8.48 -11.23
N ALA A 114 0.59 -8.59 -12.09
CA ALA A 114 1.99 -8.51 -11.68
C ALA A 114 2.26 -7.19 -10.94
N LEU A 115 2.98 -7.27 -9.83
CA LEU A 115 3.43 -6.12 -9.07
C LEU A 115 4.79 -5.67 -9.57
N THR A 116 4.93 -4.39 -9.93
CA THR A 116 6.19 -3.78 -10.35
C THR A 116 6.72 -2.90 -9.23
N LEU A 117 8.00 -3.07 -8.88
CA LEU A 117 8.67 -2.21 -7.91
C LEU A 117 8.76 -0.79 -8.46
N ALA A 118 8.16 0.16 -7.75
CA ALA A 118 8.15 1.57 -8.13
C ALA A 118 9.04 2.43 -7.26
N TRP A 119 9.26 2.01 -6.01
CA TRP A 119 10.14 2.66 -5.06
C TRP A 119 10.55 1.68 -3.96
N GLU A 120 11.75 1.84 -3.42
CA GLU A 120 12.22 1.11 -2.24
C GLU A 120 13.08 2.01 -1.36
N CYS A 121 13.09 1.74 -0.06
CA CYS A 121 14.07 2.30 0.86
C CYS A 121 14.55 1.24 1.87
N PRO A 122 15.72 1.42 2.49
CA PRO A 122 16.15 0.56 3.60
C PRO A 122 15.14 0.60 4.76
N ARG A 123 14.95 -0.52 5.44
CA ARG A 123 14.09 -0.62 6.63
C ARG A 123 14.55 0.33 7.73
N ALA A 124 15.86 0.48 7.89
CA ALA A 124 16.50 1.38 8.84
C ALA A 124 16.20 2.87 8.57
N ALA A 125 15.69 3.22 7.38
CA ALA A 125 15.27 4.57 7.08
C ALA A 125 13.85 4.89 7.60
N VAL A 126 13.08 3.87 7.98
CA VAL A 126 11.75 4.04 8.60
C VAL A 126 11.94 4.10 10.12
N ASP A 127 11.73 5.29 10.67
CA ASP A 127 11.91 5.60 12.08
C ASP A 127 10.67 5.25 12.91
N ALA A 128 9.48 5.53 12.40
CA ALA A 128 8.23 5.17 13.06
C ALA A 128 7.09 4.93 12.07
N ALA A 129 6.15 4.07 12.46
CA ALA A 129 4.87 3.91 11.78
C ALA A 129 3.73 3.98 12.79
N ALA A 130 2.66 4.66 12.41
CA ALA A 130 1.45 4.77 13.21
C ALA A 130 0.23 4.51 12.33
N ALA A 131 -0.72 3.74 12.86
CA ALA A 131 -2.01 3.53 12.24
C ALA A 131 -3.11 4.23 13.05
N SER A 132 -4.12 4.76 12.37
CA SER A 132 -5.29 5.34 13.02
C SER A 132 -6.57 4.59 12.63
N ASP A 133 -7.34 4.19 13.64
CA ASP A 133 -8.66 3.58 13.56
C ASP A 133 -9.69 4.54 14.19
N PRO A 134 -10.88 4.78 13.58
CA PRO A 134 -11.49 4.12 12.42
C PRO A 134 -11.08 4.71 11.05
N GLU A 135 -10.15 5.65 11.03
CA GLU A 135 -9.90 6.50 9.87
C GLU A 135 -9.21 5.78 8.70
N GLY A 136 -8.61 4.61 8.94
CA GLY A 136 -7.91 3.85 7.91
C GLY A 136 -6.71 4.62 7.38
N ARG A 137 -5.87 5.13 8.29
CA ARG A 137 -4.67 5.90 7.94
C ARG A 137 -3.42 5.20 8.43
N LEU A 138 -2.39 5.24 7.59
CA LEU A 138 -1.04 4.83 7.92
C LEU A 138 -0.12 6.04 7.78
N ALA A 139 0.45 6.49 8.88
CA ALA A 139 1.49 7.51 8.91
C ALA A 139 2.87 6.82 9.02
N LEU A 140 3.79 7.20 8.16
CA LEU A 140 5.19 6.78 8.22
C LEU A 140 6.07 7.99 8.49
N ARG A 141 7.01 7.84 9.43
CA ARG A 141 8.09 8.78 9.69
C ARG A 141 9.42 8.14 9.32
N PHE A 142 10.23 8.89 8.60
CA PHE A 142 11.55 8.47 8.17
C PHE A 142 12.64 9.14 9.01
N THR A 143 13.84 8.55 9.02
CA THR A 143 15.00 9.04 9.79
C THR A 143 15.54 10.37 9.28
N ASP A 144 15.22 10.76 8.05
CA ASP A 144 15.47 12.09 7.50
C ASP A 144 14.52 13.17 8.06
N GLY A 145 13.64 12.80 9.00
CA GLY A 145 12.63 13.66 9.62
C GLY A 145 11.38 13.86 8.77
N SER A 146 11.34 13.30 7.56
CA SER A 146 10.21 13.43 6.66
C SER A 146 9.06 12.49 7.08
N THR A 147 7.82 12.93 6.84
CA THR A 147 6.61 12.17 7.21
C THR A 147 5.62 12.12 6.06
N VAL A 148 4.93 10.99 5.92
CA VAL A 148 3.89 10.79 4.90
C VAL A 148 2.68 10.12 5.53
N SER A 149 1.49 10.58 5.15
CA SER A 149 0.22 9.99 5.55
C SER A 149 -0.47 9.35 4.34
N LEU A 150 -0.78 8.08 4.46
CA LEU A 150 -1.39 7.24 3.43
C LEU A 150 -2.74 6.73 3.91
N VAL A 151 -3.66 6.54 2.98
CA VAL A 151 -4.91 5.82 3.23
C VAL A 151 -4.61 4.32 3.14
N ALA A 152 -5.12 3.55 4.09
CA ALA A 152 -4.90 2.11 4.22
C ALA A 152 -6.12 1.44 4.89
N PRO A 153 -6.43 0.16 4.61
CA PRO A 153 -7.41 -0.60 5.39
C PRO A 153 -6.99 -0.62 6.87
N ALA A 154 -7.81 -0.09 7.80
CA ALA A 154 -7.45 0.02 9.22
C ALA A 154 -7.03 -1.33 9.84
N VAL A 155 -7.77 -2.39 9.50
CA VAL A 155 -7.50 -3.78 9.92
C VAL A 155 -6.11 -4.29 9.51
N LEU A 156 -5.52 -3.73 8.45
CA LEU A 156 -4.17 -4.08 7.97
C LEU A 156 -3.12 -3.01 8.35
N ALA A 157 -3.54 -1.76 8.54
CA ALA A 157 -2.66 -0.67 8.92
C ALA A 157 -2.06 -0.88 10.32
N ILE A 158 -2.88 -1.34 11.28
CA ILE A 158 -2.44 -1.63 12.66
C ILE A 158 -1.32 -2.69 12.69
N PRO A 159 -1.52 -3.93 12.17
CA PRO A 159 -0.47 -4.94 12.22
C PRO A 159 0.78 -4.55 11.42
N PHE A 160 0.63 -3.75 10.37
CA PHE A 160 1.76 -3.21 9.62
C PHE A 160 2.56 -2.19 10.43
N ALA A 161 1.88 -1.25 11.11
CA ALA A 161 2.54 -0.27 11.96
C ALA A 161 3.29 -0.95 13.12
N GLU A 162 2.72 -2.00 13.72
CA GLU A 162 3.41 -2.82 14.72
C GLU A 162 4.65 -3.52 14.15
N ALA A 163 4.55 -4.10 12.95
CA ALA A 163 5.70 -4.72 12.29
C ALA A 163 6.84 -3.73 11.97
N ALA A 164 6.51 -2.44 11.81
CA ALA A 164 7.45 -1.35 11.55
C ALA A 164 8.05 -0.70 12.81
N LYS A 165 7.81 -1.23 14.01
CA LYS A 165 8.44 -0.76 15.27
C LYS A 165 9.70 -1.55 15.69
N LEU A 166 9.99 -2.67 15.01
CA LEU A 166 11.12 -3.56 15.30
C LEU A 166 12.42 -3.09 14.65
#